data_AF-A0A2I0CV70-F1
#
_entry.id   AF-A0A2I0CV70-F1
#
_cell.length_a   1.000
_cell.length_b   1.000
_cell.length_c   1.000
_cell.angle_alpha   90.00
_cell.angle_beta   90.00
_cell.angle_gamma   90.00
#
_symmetry.space_group_name_H-M   'P 1'
#
loop_
_entity.id
_entity.type
_entity.pdbx_description
1 polymer ?
#
loop_
_entity_poly.entity_id
_entity_poly.type
_entity_poly.pdbx_seq_one_letter_code
_entity_poly.pdbx_strand_id
1 'polypeptide(L)'
;MFGRMTIALEEVEACREFTALIPEVRTNMVFAHPYAKTPDEVLAVDGRITIINGMPRAAGRVRFGASGHMARFIIELMKTDPTVRAVIDFANPPGFSDWLSDYCIQQGWASVMIDRRIEPAELRIAEGSSMQWKAAESVRATGGRVPKIICDTGGMGKEPVC
;
A
#
# COMPACT_ATOMS: atom_id res chain seq x y z
N MET A 1 -17.24 -6.02 6.44
CA MET A 1 -15.95 -5.38 6.08
C MET A 1 -15.12 -5.11 7.32
N PHE A 2 -15.63 -4.36 8.30
CA PHE A 2 -14.99 -4.14 9.61
C PHE A 2 -14.48 -5.41 10.28
N GLY A 3 -15.30 -6.45 10.47
CA GLY A 3 -14.82 -7.68 11.13
C GLY A 3 -13.61 -8.32 10.45
N ARG A 4 -13.57 -8.36 9.10
CA ARG A 4 -12.41 -8.86 8.35
C ARG A 4 -11.18 -7.96 8.50
N MET A 5 -11.40 -6.64 8.51
CA MET A 5 -10.34 -5.64 8.72
C MET A 5 -9.75 -5.74 10.13
N THR A 6 -10.59 -5.95 11.14
CA THR A 6 -10.16 -6.16 12.53
C THR A 6 -9.35 -7.44 12.68
N ILE A 7 -9.81 -8.57 12.14
CA ILE A 7 -9.06 -9.83 12.18
C ILE A 7 -7.70 -9.66 11.48
N ALA A 8 -7.66 -9.06 10.29
CA ALA A 8 -6.39 -8.82 9.59
C ALA A 8 -5.45 -7.90 10.38
N LEU A 9 -5.99 -6.92 11.10
CA LEU A 9 -5.21 -6.02 11.93
C LEU A 9 -4.65 -6.74 13.16
N GLU A 10 -5.44 -7.59 13.80
CA GLU A 10 -5.02 -8.42 14.94
C GLU A 10 -3.87 -9.36 14.56
N GLU A 11 -3.92 -9.97 13.37
CA GLU A 11 -2.82 -10.79 12.82
C GLU A 11 -1.53 -9.97 12.66
N VAL A 12 -1.62 -8.74 12.16
CA VAL A 12 -0.47 -7.83 12.04
C VAL A 12 0.05 -7.42 13.42
N GLU A 13 -0.82 -7.05 14.36
CA GLU A 13 -0.43 -6.62 15.72
C GLU A 13 0.17 -7.76 16.57
N ALA A 14 -0.14 -9.01 16.22
CA ALA A 14 0.44 -10.22 16.82
C ALA A 14 1.80 -10.61 16.22
N CYS A 15 2.13 -10.14 15.01
CA CYS A 15 3.35 -10.49 14.30
C CYS A 15 4.51 -9.55 14.68
N ARG A 16 5.41 -10.00 15.56
CA ARG A 16 6.59 -9.20 15.95
C ARG A 16 7.49 -8.92 14.74
N GLU A 17 7.67 -9.89 13.86
CA GLU A 17 8.55 -9.80 12.70
C GLU A 17 8.12 -8.69 11.74
N PHE A 18 6.82 -8.37 11.70
CA PHE A 18 6.29 -7.29 10.87
C PHE A 18 6.83 -5.91 11.29
N THR A 19 7.38 -5.74 12.51
CA THR A 19 8.02 -4.46 12.89
C THR A 19 9.16 -4.07 11.97
N ALA A 20 9.89 -5.04 11.42
CA ALA A 20 10.98 -4.80 10.47
C ALA A 20 10.48 -4.27 9.12
N LEU A 21 9.17 -4.35 8.86
CA LEU A 21 8.51 -3.93 7.65
C LEU A 21 7.63 -2.69 7.85
N ILE A 22 7.68 -2.03 9.01
CA ILE A 22 6.98 -0.76 9.23
C ILE A 22 7.91 0.40 8.81
N PRO A 23 7.55 1.18 7.78
CA PRO A 23 8.36 2.31 7.34
C PRO A 23 8.26 3.49 8.32
N GLU A 24 9.12 4.51 8.17
CA GLU A 24 9.10 5.73 8.98
C GLU A 24 7.78 6.49 8.83
N VAL A 25 7.19 6.44 7.63
CA VAL A 25 5.86 7.01 7.35
C VAL A 25 4.71 6.17 7.95
N ARG A 26 5.03 5.02 8.57
CA ARG A 26 4.12 4.03 9.15
C ARG A 26 3.27 3.31 8.11
N THR A 27 3.00 2.03 8.36
CA THR A 27 2.13 1.17 7.54
C THR A 27 0.67 1.55 7.72
N ASN A 28 -0.11 1.56 6.65
CA ASN A 28 -1.55 1.51 6.74
C ASN A 28 -2.09 0.28 6.03
N MET A 29 -3.27 -0.14 6.43
CA MET A 29 -4.04 -1.17 5.73
C MET A 29 -5.36 -0.53 5.36
N VAL A 30 -5.79 -0.74 4.12
CA VAL A 30 -7.05 -0.22 3.60
C VAL A 30 -7.96 -1.33 3.09
N PHE A 31 -9.26 -1.15 3.27
CA PHE A 31 -10.29 -2.03 2.72
C PHE A 31 -11.41 -1.18 2.13
N ALA A 32 -11.63 -1.26 0.82
CA ALA A 32 -12.63 -0.50 0.09
C ALA A 32 -13.98 -1.24 -0.04
N HIS A 33 -15.06 -0.47 -0.04
CA HIS A 33 -16.35 -0.96 -0.52
C HIS A 33 -16.24 -1.46 -1.97
N PRO A 34 -17.07 -2.43 -2.40
CA PRO A 34 -17.22 -2.73 -3.82
C PRO A 34 -17.52 -1.45 -4.60
N TYR A 35 -16.76 -1.20 -5.67
CA TYR A 35 -16.91 -0.04 -6.55
C TYR A 35 -16.76 1.33 -5.88
N ALA A 36 -16.02 1.41 -4.76
CA ALA A 36 -15.68 2.67 -4.10
C ALA A 36 -15.12 3.72 -5.08
N LYS A 37 -15.57 4.96 -4.96
CA LYS A 37 -15.18 6.11 -5.79
C LYS A 37 -14.53 7.22 -4.99
N THR A 38 -14.80 7.28 -3.69
CA THR A 38 -14.26 8.33 -2.80
C THR A 38 -13.47 7.74 -1.63
N PRO A 39 -12.50 8.49 -1.06
CA PRO A 39 -11.78 8.04 0.13
C PRO A 39 -12.66 7.70 1.34
N ASP A 40 -13.84 8.31 1.45
CA ASP A 40 -14.80 8.05 2.53
C ASP A 40 -15.47 6.67 2.41
N GLU A 41 -15.33 6.00 1.27
CA GLU A 41 -15.82 4.62 1.07
C GLU A 41 -14.74 3.57 1.37
N VAL A 42 -13.59 3.99 1.90
CA VAL A 42 -12.45 3.14 2.20
C VAL A 42 -12.15 3.14 3.70
N LEU A 43 -12.16 1.95 4.32
CA LEU A 43 -11.69 1.75 5.69
C LEU A 43 -10.17 1.85 5.73
N ALA A 44 -9.64 2.48 6.77
CA ALA A 44 -8.22 2.47 7.08
C ALA A 44 -7.99 2.53 8.60
N VAL A 45 -6.75 2.32 9.04
CA VAL A 45 -6.34 2.58 10.42
C VAL A 45 -6.09 4.09 10.59
N ASP A 46 -6.87 4.74 11.46
CA ASP A 46 -6.67 6.16 11.80
C ASP A 46 -5.34 6.33 12.54
N GLY A 47 -4.45 7.19 12.03
CA GLY A 47 -3.10 7.34 12.57
C GLY A 47 -2.09 6.25 12.18
N ARG A 48 -2.50 5.26 11.36
CA ARG A 48 -1.67 4.16 10.81
C ARG A 48 -1.20 3.15 11.88
N ILE A 49 -0.44 2.14 11.45
CA ILE A 49 0.19 1.11 12.28
C ILE A 49 1.66 1.49 12.50
N THR A 50 2.08 1.59 13.76
CA THR A 50 3.43 1.97 14.18
C THR A 50 4.04 0.94 15.11
N ILE A 51 5.25 1.17 15.61
CA ILE A 51 5.94 0.28 16.55
C ILE A 51 5.77 0.84 17.96
N ILE A 52 5.19 0.05 18.87
CA ILE A 52 5.12 0.38 20.31
C ILE A 52 5.66 -0.83 21.08
N ASN A 53 6.69 -0.61 21.90
CA ASN A 53 7.35 -1.66 22.69
C ASN A 53 7.80 -2.87 21.84
N GLY A 54 8.31 -2.61 20.63
CA GLY A 54 8.80 -3.64 19.72
C GLY A 54 7.70 -4.51 19.10
N MET A 55 6.47 -4.02 19.03
CA MET A 55 5.35 -4.70 18.37
C MET A 55 4.57 -3.74 17.45
N PRO A 56 3.96 -4.22 16.35
CA PRO A 56 3.06 -3.42 15.54
C PRO A 56 1.83 -3.04 16.33
N ARG A 57 1.42 -1.77 16.30
CA ARG A 57 0.21 -1.27 16.95
C ARG A 57 -0.51 -0.27 16.09
N ALA A 58 -1.82 -0.42 15.96
CA ALA A 58 -2.68 0.61 15.42
C ALA A 58 -2.64 1.84 16.34
N ALA A 59 -2.30 3.00 15.79
CA ALA A 59 -2.28 4.25 16.54
C ALA A 59 -3.70 4.75 16.88
N GLY A 60 -4.71 4.26 16.17
CA GLY A 60 -6.10 4.63 16.34
C GLY A 60 -7.06 3.59 15.76
N ARG A 61 -8.36 3.88 15.85
CA ARG A 61 -9.41 2.96 15.41
C ARG A 61 -9.46 2.82 13.88
N VAL A 62 -9.97 1.69 13.42
CA VAL A 62 -10.37 1.52 12.02
C VAL A 62 -11.61 2.38 11.76
N ARG A 63 -11.58 3.22 10.73
CA ARG A 63 -12.75 3.98 10.26
C ARG A 63 -12.67 4.30 8.78
N PHE A 64 -13.82 4.66 8.21
CA PHE A 64 -13.91 5.19 6.86
C PHE A 64 -13.23 6.56 6.74
N GLY A 65 -12.62 6.83 5.59
CA GLY A 65 -11.95 8.11 5.32
C GLY A 65 -10.73 8.39 6.20
N ALA A 66 -10.15 7.36 6.84
CA ALA A 66 -8.97 7.53 7.69
C ALA A 66 -7.66 7.70 6.91
N SER A 67 -7.62 7.32 5.62
CA SER A 67 -6.41 7.41 4.79
C SER A 67 -6.70 7.92 3.39
N GLY A 68 -6.41 9.20 3.12
CA GLY A 68 -6.57 9.76 1.78
C GLY A 68 -5.58 9.18 0.76
N HIS A 69 -4.33 8.94 1.18
CA HIS A 69 -3.24 8.49 0.30
C HIS A 69 -3.48 7.05 -0.21
N MET A 70 -3.71 6.12 0.70
CA MET A 70 -3.94 4.71 0.35
C MET A 70 -5.33 4.48 -0.25
N ALA A 71 -6.34 5.29 0.13
CA ALA A 71 -7.65 5.20 -0.51
C ALA A 71 -7.60 5.59 -2.00
N ARG A 72 -6.90 6.68 -2.35
CA ARG A 72 -6.72 7.05 -3.77
C ARG A 72 -6.00 5.97 -4.56
N PHE A 73 -4.99 5.34 -3.97
CA PHE A 73 -4.26 4.24 -4.61
C PHE A 73 -5.17 3.05 -4.91
N ILE A 74 -5.90 2.55 -3.91
CA ILE A 74 -6.76 1.38 -4.12
C ILE A 74 -7.95 1.65 -5.04
N ILE A 75 -8.56 2.85 -4.94
CA ILE A 75 -9.63 3.27 -5.85
C ILE A 75 -9.14 3.29 -7.30
N GLU A 76 -7.90 3.72 -7.55
CA GLU A 76 -7.33 3.69 -8.89
C GLU A 76 -7.11 2.26 -9.39
N LEU A 77 -6.56 1.36 -8.56
CA LEU A 77 -6.41 -0.06 -8.93
C LEU A 77 -7.75 -0.73 -9.25
N MET A 78 -8.80 -0.37 -8.50
CA MET A 78 -10.16 -0.91 -8.69
C MET A 78 -10.79 -0.55 -10.03
N LYS A 79 -10.30 0.48 -10.73
CA LYS A 79 -10.76 0.79 -12.10
C LYS A 79 -10.37 -0.32 -13.09
N THR A 80 -9.25 -0.99 -12.84
CA THR A 80 -8.77 -2.11 -13.64
C THR A 80 -9.31 -3.44 -13.12
N ASP A 81 -9.23 -3.68 -11.81
CA ASP A 81 -9.75 -4.89 -11.18
C ASP A 81 -10.57 -4.55 -9.91
N PRO A 82 -11.92 -4.51 -10.00
CA PRO A 82 -12.78 -4.18 -8.88
C PRO A 82 -12.81 -5.25 -7.78
N THR A 83 -12.20 -6.42 -8.00
CA THR A 83 -12.07 -7.47 -6.99
C THR A 83 -10.95 -7.19 -5.99
N VAL A 84 -9.93 -6.41 -6.38
CA VAL A 84 -8.85 -5.94 -5.51
C VAL A 84 -9.37 -4.82 -4.62
N ARG A 85 -9.73 -5.18 -3.39
CA ARG A 85 -10.36 -4.25 -2.44
C ARG A 85 -9.59 -4.07 -1.13
N ALA A 86 -8.47 -4.75 -0.93
CA ALA A 86 -7.61 -4.49 0.22
C ALA A 86 -6.14 -4.32 -0.19
N VAL A 87 -5.43 -3.40 0.47
CA VAL A 87 -4.00 -3.11 0.28
C VAL A 87 -3.39 -2.81 1.65
N ILE A 88 -2.14 -3.21 1.86
CA ILE A 88 -1.30 -2.83 2.99
C ILE A 88 0.05 -2.36 2.45
N ASP A 89 0.57 -1.24 2.97
CA ASP A 89 1.91 -0.75 2.62
C ASP A 89 2.95 -1.15 3.70
N PHE A 90 4.17 -1.43 3.27
CA PHE A 90 5.27 -1.86 4.11
C PHE A 90 6.62 -1.38 3.56
N ALA A 91 7.63 -1.32 4.43
CA ALA A 91 8.97 -0.87 4.06
C ALA A 91 9.62 -1.80 3.03
N ASN A 92 10.39 -1.22 2.11
CA ASN A 92 11.26 -1.97 1.21
C ASN A 92 12.74 -1.70 1.57
N PRO A 93 13.28 -2.33 2.64
CA PRO A 93 14.64 -2.07 3.08
C PRO A 93 15.67 -2.59 2.05
N PRO A 94 16.92 -2.08 2.09
CA PRO A 94 17.98 -2.52 1.17
C PRO A 94 18.14 -4.06 1.15
N GLY A 95 18.15 -4.65 -0.04
CA GLY A 95 18.28 -6.10 -0.26
C GLY A 95 16.97 -6.90 -0.11
N PHE A 96 15.88 -6.29 0.36
CA PHE A 96 14.59 -6.97 0.50
C PHE A 96 13.89 -7.17 -0.85
N SER A 97 14.02 -6.21 -1.77
CA SER A 97 13.42 -6.28 -3.10
C SER A 97 13.83 -7.51 -3.90
N ASP A 98 15.09 -7.94 -3.76
CA ASP A 98 15.62 -9.09 -4.50
C ASP A 98 14.98 -10.39 -3.98
N TRP A 99 14.95 -10.55 -2.66
CA TRP A 99 14.27 -11.67 -2.02
C TRP A 99 12.77 -11.69 -2.34
N LEU A 100 12.11 -10.54 -2.30
CA LEU A 100 10.69 -10.40 -2.59
C LEU A 100 10.38 -10.72 -4.06
N SER A 101 11.26 -10.34 -4.99
CA SER A 101 11.16 -10.69 -6.41
C SER A 101 11.26 -12.20 -6.61
N ASP A 102 12.26 -12.85 -6.00
CA ASP A 102 12.42 -14.31 -6.08
C ASP A 102 11.20 -15.04 -5.50
N TYR A 103 10.68 -14.57 -4.36
CA TYR A 103 9.47 -15.10 -3.76
C TYR A 103 8.26 -14.95 -4.68
N CYS A 104 8.08 -13.78 -5.31
CA CYS A 104 6.98 -13.55 -6.25
C CYS A 104 7.06 -14.48 -7.47
N ILE A 105 8.26 -14.72 -8.01
CA ILE A 105 8.48 -15.67 -9.11
C ILE A 105 8.06 -17.08 -8.69
N GLN A 106 8.47 -17.54 -7.50
CA GLN A 106 8.11 -18.86 -6.97
C GLN A 106 6.60 -19.03 -6.76
N GLN A 107 5.91 -17.97 -6.35
CA GLN A 107 4.45 -17.99 -6.16
C GLN A 107 3.66 -17.73 -7.46
N GLY A 108 4.33 -17.43 -8.57
CA GLY A 108 3.69 -17.01 -9.82
C GLY A 108 2.95 -15.67 -9.70
N TRP A 109 3.38 -14.81 -8.78
CA TRP A 109 2.79 -13.49 -8.54
C TRP A 109 3.46 -12.44 -9.41
N ALA A 110 2.67 -11.60 -10.07
CA ALA A 110 3.19 -10.41 -10.71
C ALA A 110 3.60 -9.38 -9.65
N SER A 111 4.85 -8.93 -9.71
CA SER A 111 5.39 -7.84 -8.91
C SER A 111 5.99 -6.77 -9.81
N VAL A 112 5.93 -5.50 -9.38
CA VAL A 112 6.51 -4.38 -10.13
C VAL A 112 7.26 -3.42 -9.22
N MET A 113 8.40 -2.93 -9.71
CA MET A 113 9.16 -1.83 -9.13
C MET A 113 8.90 -0.55 -9.94
N ILE A 114 8.32 0.46 -9.30
CA ILE A 114 8.04 1.77 -9.89
C ILE A 114 9.20 2.71 -9.61
N ASP A 115 9.82 3.23 -10.68
CA ASP A 115 10.83 4.27 -10.56
C ASP A 115 10.15 5.64 -10.36
N ARG A 116 10.31 6.26 -9.19
CA ARG A 116 9.71 7.59 -8.96
C ARG A 116 10.38 8.70 -9.77
N ARG A 117 11.53 8.47 -10.39
CA ARG A 117 12.22 9.49 -11.23
C ARG A 117 11.49 9.75 -12.54
N ILE A 118 10.70 8.78 -13.02
CA ILE A 118 9.88 8.93 -14.23
C ILE A 118 8.49 9.53 -13.94
N GLU A 119 8.19 9.84 -12.68
CA GLU A 119 6.95 10.52 -12.30
C GLU A 119 6.91 11.92 -12.93
N PRO A 120 5.87 12.26 -13.72
CA PRO A 120 5.73 13.58 -14.34
C PRO A 120 5.83 14.71 -13.31
N ALA A 121 6.61 15.75 -13.62
CA ALA A 121 6.92 16.82 -12.68
C ALA A 121 5.66 17.57 -12.18
N GLU A 122 4.65 17.68 -13.04
CA GLU A 122 3.37 18.33 -12.75
C GLU A 122 2.58 17.57 -11.68
N LEU A 123 2.68 16.23 -11.67
CA LEU A 123 2.00 15.38 -10.69
C LEU A 123 2.73 15.31 -9.35
N ARG A 124 4.03 15.63 -9.32
CA ARG A 124 4.81 15.73 -8.07
C ARG A 124 4.40 16.95 -7.23
N ILE A 125 3.87 17.99 -7.87
CA ILE A 125 3.47 19.25 -7.24
C ILE A 125 1.98 19.20 -6.84
N ALA A 126 1.14 18.52 -7.62
CA ALA A 126 -0.28 18.36 -7.32
C ALA A 126 -0.51 17.34 -6.19
N GLU A 127 -1.04 17.79 -5.05
CA GLU A 127 -1.37 16.87 -3.95
C GLU A 127 -2.36 15.78 -4.39
N GLY A 128 -2.03 14.53 -4.05
CA GLY A 128 -2.88 13.36 -4.31
C GLY A 128 -2.58 12.62 -5.61
N SER A 129 -2.10 13.32 -6.64
CA SER A 129 -1.91 12.80 -8.00
C SER A 129 -0.86 11.69 -8.13
N SER A 130 0.18 11.72 -7.29
CA SER A 130 1.25 10.69 -7.29
C SER A 130 0.73 9.27 -7.09
N MET A 131 -0.31 9.09 -6.27
CA MET A 131 -0.80 7.74 -5.96
C MET A 131 -1.62 7.13 -7.08
N GLN A 132 -2.46 7.94 -7.72
CA GLN A 132 -3.19 7.49 -8.90
C GLN A 132 -2.22 7.17 -10.04
N TRP A 133 -1.19 8.02 -10.23
CA TRP A 133 -0.15 7.71 -11.19
C TRP A 133 0.58 6.39 -10.88
N LYS A 134 1.02 6.17 -9.63
CA LYS A 134 1.70 4.91 -9.25
C LYS A 134 0.83 3.69 -9.49
N ALA A 135 -0.46 3.74 -9.15
CA ALA A 135 -1.39 2.65 -9.42
C ALA A 135 -1.53 2.40 -10.94
N ALA A 136 -1.79 3.44 -11.74
CA ALA A 136 -1.92 3.31 -13.19
C ALA A 136 -0.63 2.80 -13.85
N GLU A 137 0.53 3.28 -13.39
CA GLU A 137 1.85 2.86 -13.86
C GLU A 137 2.09 1.37 -13.59
N SER A 138 1.75 0.91 -12.39
CA SER A 138 1.90 -0.50 -11.99
C SER A 138 1.07 -1.46 -12.86
N VAL A 139 -0.13 -1.03 -13.22
CA VAL A 139 -1.01 -1.78 -14.11
C VAL A 139 -0.46 -1.77 -15.54
N ARG A 140 0.03 -0.64 -16.01
CA ARG A 140 0.63 -0.52 -17.35
C ARG A 140 1.86 -1.43 -17.49
N ALA A 141 2.75 -1.42 -16.50
CA ALA A 141 3.99 -2.20 -16.50
C ALA A 141 3.74 -3.72 -16.54
N THR A 142 2.55 -4.17 -16.16
CA THR A 142 2.17 -5.60 -16.11
C THR A 142 1.19 -5.99 -17.22
N GLY A 143 1.07 -5.16 -18.26
CA GLY A 143 0.24 -5.45 -19.43
C GLY A 143 -1.26 -5.30 -19.18
N GLY A 144 -1.66 -4.42 -18.26
CA GLY A 144 -3.07 -4.11 -17.98
C GLY A 144 -3.71 -4.95 -16.88
N ARG A 145 -2.92 -5.62 -16.04
CA ARG A 145 -3.40 -6.40 -14.89
C ARG A 145 -3.01 -5.71 -13.59
N VAL A 146 -3.74 -5.92 -12.51
CA VAL A 146 -3.30 -5.43 -11.20
C VAL A 146 -2.26 -6.41 -10.63
N PRO A 147 -0.98 -6.01 -10.44
CA PRO A 147 0.02 -6.87 -9.82
C PRO A 147 -0.29 -7.11 -8.34
N LYS A 148 0.21 -8.22 -7.82
CA LYS A 148 0.04 -8.59 -6.41
C LYS A 148 0.86 -7.71 -5.48
N ILE A 149 2.06 -7.32 -5.92
CA ILE A 149 3.01 -6.51 -5.15
C ILE A 149 3.46 -5.33 -6.02
N ILE A 150 3.40 -4.13 -5.44
CA ILE A 150 3.81 -2.88 -6.09
C ILE A 150 4.75 -2.20 -5.13
N CYS A 151 5.99 -2.04 -5.54
CA CYS A 151 6.98 -1.35 -4.74
C CYS A 151 7.48 -0.13 -5.50
N ASP A 152 8.04 0.85 -4.81
CA ASP A 152 8.70 1.99 -5.43
C ASP A 152 10.14 2.16 -4.94
N THR A 153 10.99 2.75 -5.79
CA THR A 153 12.43 2.93 -5.53
C THR A 153 12.73 3.99 -4.46
N GLY A 154 11.71 4.62 -3.86
CA GLY A 154 11.87 5.81 -3.05
C GLY A 154 12.34 7.02 -3.86
N GLY A 155 12.89 8.03 -3.18
CA GLY A 155 13.45 9.22 -3.81
C GLY A 155 13.96 10.21 -2.78
N MET A 156 14.37 11.39 -3.22
CA MET A 156 14.79 12.48 -2.33
C MET A 156 13.70 12.75 -1.27
N GLY A 157 13.99 12.45 0.00
CA GLY A 157 13.06 12.60 1.12
C GLY A 157 11.87 11.62 1.14
N LYS A 158 11.89 10.56 0.31
CA LYS A 158 10.84 9.53 0.26
C LYS A 158 11.47 8.16 0.44
N GLU A 159 11.13 7.49 1.54
CA GLU A 159 11.53 6.11 1.78
C GLU A 159 10.93 5.17 0.72
N PRO A 160 11.67 4.14 0.27
CA PRO A 160 11.13 3.07 -0.56
C PRO A 160 10.05 2.27 0.18
N VAL A 161 8.90 2.10 -0.46
CA VAL A 161 7.76 1.33 0.09
C VAL A 161 7.21 0.37 -0.94
N CYS A 162 6.72 -0.74 -0.44
CA CYS A 162 5.69 -1.56 -1.05
C CYS A 162 4.36 -1.33 -0.29
#